data_AF-A0A9E3JKH1-F1
#
_entry.id   AF-A0A9E3JKH1-F1
#
_cell.length_a   1.000
_cell.length_b   1.000
_cell.length_c   1.000
_cell.angle_alpha   90.00
_cell.angle_beta   90.00
_cell.angle_gamma   90.00
#
_symmetry.space_group_name_H-M   'P 1'
#
loop_
_entity.id
_entity.type
_entity.pdbx_description
1 polymer ?
#
loop_
_entity_poly.entity_id
_entity_poly.type
_entity_poly.pdbx_seq_one_letter_code
_entity_poly.pdbx_strand_id
1 'polypeptide(L)'
;MEQFVGLRADGSGSRICWLEIRPVRDAFEAHRFDVVDHGAPDSLDVYAWADGDAEQESSMFATPEAAIEFTIKHWGADSLKWVNQGVLQDEYCEAILMRPETEN
;
A
#
# COMPACT_ATOMS: atom_id res chain seq x y z
N MET A 1 0.41 10.42 -4.77
CA MET A 1 -0.17 10.27 -3.42
C MET A 1 -0.27 8.79 -3.14
N GLU A 2 -0.18 8.42 -1.87
CA GLU A 2 -0.14 7.02 -1.46
C GLU A 2 -1.08 6.80 -0.28
N GLN A 3 -1.45 5.56 -0.04
CA GLN A 3 -2.25 5.19 1.12
C GLN A 3 -1.89 3.79 1.59
N PHE A 4 -1.51 3.68 2.86
CA PHE A 4 -1.41 2.40 3.53
C PHE A 4 -2.83 1.84 3.78
N VAL A 5 -3.14 0.69 3.20
CA VAL A 5 -4.44 0.03 3.38
C VAL A 5 -4.41 -0.84 4.64
N GLY A 6 -3.28 -1.50 4.88
CA GLY A 6 -3.05 -2.26 6.09
C GLY A 6 -2.24 -3.53 5.89
N LEU A 7 -2.11 -4.26 6.99
CA LEU A 7 -1.52 -5.60 7.04
C LEU A 7 -2.63 -6.63 7.02
N ARG A 8 -2.44 -7.68 6.22
CA ARG A 8 -3.36 -8.81 6.14
C ARG A 8 -2.61 -10.09 6.49
N ALA A 9 -3.21 -10.94 7.32
CA ALA A 9 -2.69 -12.29 7.53
C ALA A 9 -2.93 -13.14 6.28
N ASP A 10 -1.91 -13.87 5.82
CA ASP A 10 -1.99 -14.75 4.66
C ASP A 10 -1.38 -16.11 4.99
N GLY A 11 -2.21 -17.02 5.48
CA GLY A 11 -1.81 -18.38 5.86
C GLY A 11 -0.65 -18.40 6.86
N SER A 12 0.56 -18.64 6.36
CA SER A 12 1.81 -18.75 7.14
C SER A 12 2.55 -17.42 7.34
N GLY A 13 2.07 -16.30 6.79
CA GLY A 13 2.73 -15.01 6.89
C GLY A 13 1.77 -13.83 6.95
N SER A 14 2.29 -12.66 6.65
CA SER A 14 1.48 -11.47 6.45
C SER A 14 1.82 -10.83 5.11
N ARG A 15 0.90 -10.03 4.59
CA ARG A 15 1.06 -9.21 3.40
C ARG A 15 0.79 -7.76 3.76
N ILE A 16 1.52 -6.86 3.13
CA ILE A 16 1.27 -5.42 3.18
C ILE A 16 0.52 -5.00 1.92
N CYS A 17 -0.54 -4.24 2.11
CA CYS A 17 -1.32 -3.65 1.03
C CYS A 17 -1.23 -2.12 1.09
N TRP A 18 -0.88 -1.51 -0.04
CA TRP A 18 -0.92 -0.06 -0.20
C TRP A 18 -1.35 0.33 -1.61
N LEU A 19 -1.76 1.59 -1.74
CA LEU A 19 -2.20 2.19 -2.98
C LEU A 19 -1.31 3.36 -3.34
N GLU A 20 -1.13 3.58 -4.63
CA GLU A 20 -0.44 4.76 -5.18
C GLU A 20 -1.29 5.35 -6.30
N ILE A 21 -1.48 6.67 -6.29
CA ILE A 21 -2.01 7.40 -7.45
C ILE A 21 -0.93 8.38 -7.90
N ARG A 22 -0.47 8.22 -9.14
CA ARG A 22 0.55 9.07 -9.75
C ARG A 22 0.04 9.75 -11.03
N PRO A 23 0.42 11.01 -11.28
CA PRO A 23 0.15 11.65 -12.57
C PRO A 23 1.06 11.07 -13.65
N VAL A 24 0.50 10.79 -14.83
CA VAL A 24 1.22 10.30 -16.01
C VAL A 24 0.78 11.12 -17.23
N ARG A 25 1.66 11.99 -17.74
CA ARG A 25 1.42 12.92 -18.88
C ARG A 25 0.07 13.63 -18.83
N ASP A 26 -0.98 13.02 -19.39
CA ASP A 26 -2.35 13.55 -19.53
C ASP A 26 -3.40 12.73 -18.76
N ALA A 27 -2.97 11.88 -17.83
CA ALA A 27 -3.79 10.93 -17.10
C ALA A 27 -3.25 10.72 -15.66
N PHE A 28 -3.97 9.88 -14.91
CA PHE A 28 -3.62 9.44 -13.57
C PHE A 28 -3.63 7.91 -13.55
N GLU A 29 -2.60 7.32 -12.97
CA GLU A 29 -2.48 5.88 -12.84
C GLU A 29 -2.62 5.52 -11.36
N ALA A 30 -3.59 4.67 -11.05
CA ALA A 30 -3.76 4.09 -9.73
C ALA A 30 -3.13 2.70 -9.72
N HIS A 31 -2.28 2.44 -8.74
CA HIS A 31 -1.66 1.16 -8.47
C HIS A 31 -2.15 0.62 -7.14
N ARG A 32 -2.40 -0.68 -7.09
CA ARG A 32 -2.55 -1.45 -5.88
C ARG A 32 -1.38 -2.41 -5.79
N PHE A 33 -0.71 -2.38 -4.65
CA PHE A 33 0.36 -3.30 -4.33
C PHE A 33 -0.09 -4.20 -3.20
N ASP A 34 0.08 -5.50 -3.41
CA ASP A 34 -0.15 -6.52 -2.41
C ASP A 34 1.10 -7.41 -2.39
N VAL A 35 1.96 -7.24 -1.40
CA VAL A 35 3.28 -7.90 -1.33
C VAL A 35 3.42 -8.68 -0.04
N VAL A 36 4.25 -9.73 -0.05
CA VAL A 36 4.62 -10.45 1.16
C VAL A 36 5.33 -9.51 2.12
N ASP A 37 4.89 -9.50 3.36
CA ASP A 37 5.48 -8.70 4.42
C ASP A 37 6.76 -9.37 4.91
N HIS A 38 7.89 -8.81 4.49
CA HIS A 38 9.23 -9.18 4.95
C HIS A 38 9.70 -8.29 6.12
N GLY A 39 8.77 -7.60 6.76
CA GLY A 39 8.99 -6.70 7.86
C GLY A 39 9.77 -7.30 9.01
N ALA A 40 10.85 -6.62 9.35
CA ALA A 40 11.61 -6.84 10.57
C ALA A 40 12.06 -5.48 11.13
N PRO A 41 12.48 -5.38 12.41
CA PRO A 41 12.95 -4.13 12.99
C PRO A 41 14.06 -3.42 12.18
N ASP A 42 14.80 -4.19 11.38
CA ASP A 42 15.89 -3.77 10.50
C ASP A 42 15.52 -3.73 9.01
N SER A 43 14.28 -4.08 8.65
CA SER A 43 13.78 -4.14 7.27
C SER A 43 12.39 -3.54 7.19
N LEU A 44 12.32 -2.24 6.86
CA LEU A 44 11.08 -1.45 6.79
C LEU A 44 10.82 -0.84 5.41
N ASP A 45 11.74 -1.03 4.44
CA ASP A 45 11.60 -0.47 3.11
C ASP A 45 10.64 -1.30 2.25
N VAL A 46 9.36 -0.99 2.39
CA VAL A 46 8.25 -1.66 1.70
C VAL A 46 8.37 -1.62 0.17
N TYR A 47 9.00 -0.58 -0.38
CA TYR A 47 9.15 -0.44 -1.83
C TYR A 47 10.17 -1.45 -2.39
N ALA A 48 11.18 -1.83 -1.60
CA ALA A 48 12.16 -2.84 -1.99
C ALA A 48 11.52 -4.22 -2.17
N TRP A 49 10.35 -4.47 -1.59
CA TRP A 49 9.63 -5.74 -1.71
C TRP A 49 8.70 -5.78 -2.93
N ALA A 50 8.43 -4.62 -3.54
CA ALA A 50 7.55 -4.52 -4.70
C ALA A 50 8.15 -5.15 -5.98
N ASP A 51 9.48 -5.27 -6.06
CA ASP A 51 10.19 -5.71 -7.28
C ASP A 51 10.23 -7.24 -7.49
N GLY A 52 9.89 -8.06 -6.48
CA GLY A 52 10.11 -9.52 -6.52
C GLY A 52 8.84 -10.39 -6.50
N ASP A 53 7.87 -10.04 -5.65
CA ASP A 53 6.72 -10.90 -5.30
C ASP A 53 5.39 -10.11 -5.24
N ALA A 54 5.37 -8.92 -5.82
CA ALA A 54 4.21 -8.05 -5.78
C ALA A 54 3.11 -8.47 -6.75
N GLU A 55 1.92 -8.74 -6.22
CA GLU A 55 0.72 -8.64 -7.03
C GLU A 55 0.43 -7.15 -7.20
N GLN A 56 0.72 -6.66 -8.41
CA GLN A 56 0.48 -5.28 -8.79
C GLN A 56 -0.71 -5.20 -9.74
N GLU A 57 -1.77 -4.51 -9.31
CA GLU A 57 -2.88 -4.14 -10.18
C GLU A 57 -2.76 -2.65 -10.52
N SER A 58 -3.06 -2.28 -11.76
CA SER A 58 -3.05 -0.87 -12.18
C SER A 58 -4.27 -0.51 -13.02
N SER A 59 -4.68 0.75 -12.95
CA SER A 59 -5.78 1.30 -13.74
C SER A 59 -5.55 2.77 -14.06
N MET A 60 -5.90 3.18 -15.28
CA MET A 60 -5.70 4.56 -15.76
C MET A 60 -7.02 5.35 -15.75
N PHE A 61 -6.92 6.63 -15.39
CA PHE A 61 -8.03 7.55 -15.24
C PHE A 61 -7.70 8.91 -15.85
N ALA A 62 -8.73 9.61 -16.32
CA ALA A 62 -8.56 10.96 -16.88
C ALA A 62 -8.39 12.04 -15.79
N THR A 63 -8.90 11.80 -14.57
CA THR A 63 -8.86 12.75 -13.47
C THR A 63 -8.43 12.06 -12.17
N PRO A 64 -7.82 12.79 -11.22
CA PRO A 64 -7.43 12.21 -9.94
C PRO A 64 -8.64 11.82 -9.10
N GLU A 65 -9.75 12.57 -9.19
CA GLU A 65 -11.00 12.25 -8.49
C GLU A 65 -11.57 10.91 -8.94
N ALA A 66 -11.53 10.61 -10.25
CA ALA A 66 -11.98 9.33 -10.77
C ALA A 66 -11.11 8.16 -10.29
N ALA A 67 -9.79 8.37 -10.20
CA ALA A 67 -8.88 7.39 -9.63
C ALA A 67 -9.18 7.14 -8.14
N ILE A 68 -9.41 8.20 -7.36
CA ILE A 68 -9.78 8.10 -5.94
C ILE A 68 -11.11 7.36 -5.78
N GLU A 69 -12.15 7.74 -6.51
CA GLU A 69 -13.46 7.06 -6.43
C GLU A 69 -13.35 5.57 -6.75
N PHE A 70 -12.57 5.22 -7.78
CA PHE A 70 -12.33 3.84 -8.16
C PHE A 70 -11.64 3.07 -7.03
N THR A 71 -10.55 3.61 -6.48
CA THR A 71 -9.78 2.96 -5.41
C THR A 71 -10.60 2.75 -4.13
N ILE A 72 -11.48 3.70 -3.78
CA ILE A 72 -12.41 3.57 -2.65
C ILE A 72 -13.38 2.41 -2.91
N LYS A 73 -13.99 2.39 -4.09
CA LYS A 73 -15.04 1.42 -4.44
C LYS A 73 -14.53 -0.01 -4.62
N HIS A 74 -13.32 -0.17 -5.15
CA HIS A 74 -12.80 -1.46 -5.59
C HIS A 74 -11.65 -2.00 -4.75
N TRP A 75 -10.83 -1.10 -4.18
CA TRP A 75 -9.57 -1.48 -3.50
C TRP A 75 -9.55 -1.12 -2.02
N GLY A 76 -10.67 -0.63 -1.47
CA GLY A 76 -10.81 -0.36 -0.04
C GLY A 76 -10.08 0.89 0.44
N ALA A 77 -9.79 1.84 -0.46
CA ALA A 77 -9.20 3.12 -0.07
C ALA A 77 -10.16 3.92 0.82
N ASP A 78 -9.59 4.70 1.72
CA ASP A 78 -10.26 5.71 2.54
C ASP A 78 -9.94 7.11 1.97
N SER A 79 -10.96 7.94 1.76
CA SER A 79 -10.80 9.28 1.19
C SER A 79 -10.00 10.23 2.09
N LEU A 80 -9.88 9.92 3.39
CA LEU A 80 -9.21 10.77 4.37
C LEU A 80 -7.78 10.33 4.73
N LYS A 81 -7.31 9.21 4.16
CA LYS A 81 -6.00 8.61 4.49
C LYS A 81 -4.95 8.74 3.38
N TRP A 82 -5.22 9.54 2.36
CA TRP A 82 -4.22 9.80 1.33
C TRP A 82 -3.10 10.69 1.87
N VAL A 83 -1.87 10.19 1.77
CA VAL A 83 -0.66 10.85 2.21
C VAL A 83 0.28 11.13 1.04
N ASN A 84 1.32 11.93 1.31
CA ASN A 84 2.40 12.16 0.36
C ASN A 84 3.26 10.90 0.19
N GLN A 85 4.02 10.87 -0.89
CA GLN A 85 4.92 9.76 -1.16
C GLN A 85 5.92 9.54 -0.01
N GLY A 86 6.12 8.30 0.41
CA GLY A 86 7.05 7.90 1.47
C GLY A 86 6.47 7.92 2.88
N VAL A 87 5.37 8.63 3.11
CA VAL A 87 4.73 8.72 4.45
C VAL A 87 4.14 7.37 4.87
N LEU A 88 3.75 6.52 3.93
CA LEU A 88 3.18 5.21 4.25
C LEU A 88 4.18 4.28 4.97
N GLN A 89 5.50 4.53 4.85
CA GLN A 89 6.51 3.78 5.59
C GLN A 89 6.45 4.07 7.09
N ASP A 90 6.12 5.30 7.47
CA ASP A 90 5.93 5.67 8.88
C ASP A 90 4.71 4.92 9.44
N GLU A 91 3.59 4.91 8.70
CA GLU A 91 2.37 4.18 9.07
C GLU A 91 2.63 2.67 9.19
N TYR A 92 3.43 2.11 8.29
CA TYR A 92 3.85 0.72 8.33
C TYR A 92 4.76 0.41 9.54
N CYS A 93 5.73 1.28 9.84
CA CYS A 93 6.60 1.16 11.01
C CYS A 93 5.77 1.12 12.31
N GLU A 94 4.79 2.03 12.44
CA GLU A 94 3.85 2.02 13.56
C GLU A 94 3.05 0.71 13.61
N ALA A 95 2.55 0.22 12.46
CA ALA A 95 1.80 -1.03 12.40
C ALA A 95 2.63 -2.25 12.81
N ILE A 96 3.93 -2.29 12.48
CA ILE A 96 4.86 -3.36 12.91
C ILE A 96 5.13 -3.27 14.41
N LEU A 97 5.37 -2.07 14.96
CA LEU A 97 5.59 -1.89 16.40
C LEU A 97 4.35 -2.22 17.24
N MET A 98 3.15 -2.05 16.68
CA MET A 98 1.89 -2.39 17.32
C MET A 98 1.46 -3.85 17.10
N ARG A 99 2.18 -4.63 16.27
CA ARG A 99 1.90 -6.07 16.19
C ARG A 99 2.21 -6.70 17.54
N PRO A 100 1.26 -7.44 18.14
CA PRO A 100 1.60 -8.26 19.29
C PRO A 100 2.70 -9.22 18.85
N GLU A 101 3.81 -9.26 19.60
CA GLU A 101 4.77 -10.35 19.50
C GLU A 101 3.95 -11.63 19.67
N THR A 102 3.83 -12.44 18.62
CA THR A 102 3.32 -13.80 18.81
C THR A 102 4.35 -14.48 19.70
N GLU A 103 4.05 -14.53 20.99
CA GLU A 103 4.80 -15.27 22.00
C GLU A 103 5.14 -16.65 21.42
N ASN A 104 6.43 -16.91 21.20
CA ASN A 104 6.96 -18.27 21.00
C ASN A 104 7.06 -18.97 22.35
#